data_AF-A0A9D4SB38-F1
#
_entry.id   AF-A0A9D4SB38-F1
#
_cell.length_a   1.000
_cell.length_b   1.000
_cell.length_c   1.000
_cell.angle_alpha   90.00
_cell.angle_beta   90.00
_cell.angle_gamma   90.00
#
_symmetry.space_group_name_H-M   'P 1'
#
loop_
_entity.id
_entity.type
_entity.pdbx_description
1 polymer ?
#
loop_
_entity_poly.entity_id
_entity_poly.type
_entity_poly.pdbx_seq_one_letter_code
_entity_poly.pdbx_strand_id
1 'polypeptide(L)'
;MIYDLGLYPDQLSQIERLCQREKRNRKRILCTIRTFQYDIYPSHISDLRMAAYRSIIIQEMLRDIKLTRQYRQKHSIQNNKNYIRNKNEKISKRNFNKTSTTTIIWMDPQYHFIDSKHSIIGQLQSKILHQSAILSWPIEQPTSALTHPRMFEYFHTTKENFYFHRMIRPDHLMITINDKTWKPFEWGIMLPWVRCALTSDCIAPLGSQWRSTCRLDKKPHYRYSGCHHYDMSALNVVLGIAFNFSSTPYSARLSQRFFWPFNRPMPIEKQNSQDDNEDDDIMFEYQFEDGEDQQTNNVPGRYDLVMNDDDIPEEFFDQSHSQKKKSSGFLFSSSSSSTSSGSS
;
A
#
# COMPACT_ATOMS: atom_id res chain seq x y z
N MET A 1 2.27 -15.68 4.53
CA MET A 1 3.49 -15.67 3.71
C MET A 1 4.42 -14.67 4.36
N ILE A 2 5.69 -15.04 4.55
CA ILE A 2 6.71 -14.21 5.17
C ILE A 2 7.78 -14.00 4.09
N TYR A 3 8.15 -12.74 3.85
CA TYR A 3 9.24 -12.42 2.95
C TYR A 3 10.50 -12.15 3.75
N ASP A 4 11.55 -12.90 3.45
CA ASP A 4 12.89 -12.74 3.96
C ASP A 4 13.62 -11.69 3.10
N LEU A 5 14.04 -10.61 3.76
CA LEU A 5 14.69 -9.45 3.15
C LEU A 5 16.20 -9.43 3.40
N GLY A 6 16.79 -10.52 3.90
CA GLY A 6 18.20 -10.63 4.26
C GLY A 6 18.44 -11.05 5.71
N LEU A 7 17.61 -11.96 6.24
CA LEU A 7 17.79 -12.53 7.56
C LEU A 7 19.05 -13.39 7.62
N TYR A 8 19.72 -13.38 8.78
CA TYR A 8 20.82 -14.32 9.02
C TYR A 8 20.32 -15.77 9.04
N PRO A 9 21.16 -16.75 8.65
CA PRO A 9 20.76 -18.16 8.61
C PRO A 9 20.12 -18.68 9.91
N ASP A 10 20.61 -18.23 11.06
CA ASP A 10 20.07 -18.61 12.37
C ASP A 10 18.67 -18.02 12.62
N GLN A 11 18.44 -16.77 12.19
CA GLN A 11 17.13 -16.12 12.30
C GLN A 11 16.11 -16.80 11.38
N LEU A 12 16.51 -17.09 10.13
CA LEU A 12 15.67 -17.82 9.18
C LEU A 12 15.30 -19.20 9.73
N SER A 13 16.27 -19.94 10.26
CA SER A 13 16.05 -21.24 10.90
C SER A 13 15.06 -21.18 12.06
N GLN A 14 15.08 -20.12 12.87
CA GLN A 14 14.12 -19.93 13.96
C GLN A 14 12.70 -19.73 13.42
N ILE A 15 12.52 -18.89 12.41
CA ILE A 15 11.20 -18.64 11.79
C ILE A 15 10.67 -19.92 11.13
N GLU A 16 11.52 -20.67 10.44
CA GLU A 16 11.16 -21.95 9.82
C GLU A 16 10.64 -22.95 10.85
N ARG A 17 11.33 -23.10 12.00
CA ARG A 17 10.89 -23.97 13.08
C ARG A 17 9.53 -23.56 13.63
N LEU A 18 9.28 -22.26 13.82
CA LEU A 18 7.98 -21.74 14.26
C LEU A 18 6.88 -22.10 13.26
N CYS A 19 7.13 -21.90 11.97
CA CYS A 19 6.19 -22.24 10.90
C CYS A 19 5.87 -23.74 10.81
N GLN A 20 6.87 -24.61 11.01
CA GLN A 20 6.68 -26.05 11.06
C GLN A 20 5.89 -26.49 12.29
N ARG A 21 6.10 -25.86 13.45
CA ARG A 21 5.38 -26.16 14.69
C ARG A 21 3.88 -25.90 14.55
N GLU A 22 3.50 -24.77 13.96
CA GLU A 22 2.07 -24.45 13.74
C GLU A 22 1.39 -25.42 12.78
N LYS A 23 2.12 -25.94 11.77
CA LYS A 23 1.63 -26.97 10.85
C LYS A 23 1.32 -28.29 11.56
N ARG A 24 2.12 -28.68 12.57
CA ARG A 24 1.89 -29.89 13.39
C ARG A 24 0.67 -29.77 14.28
N ASN A 25 0.36 -28.56 14.78
CA ASN A 25 -0.78 -28.29 15.65
C ASN A 25 -2.14 -28.29 14.92
N ARG A 26 -2.22 -28.77 13.68
CA ARG A 26 -3.43 -28.80 12.82
C ARG A 26 -4.13 -27.45 12.65
N LYS A 27 -3.48 -26.33 12.99
CA LYS A 27 -4.01 -25.01 12.63
C LYS A 27 -3.95 -24.90 11.10
N ARG A 28 -5.02 -24.39 10.49
CA ARG A 28 -5.11 -24.13 9.04
C ARG A 28 -4.22 -22.96 8.58
N ILE A 29 -3.10 -22.71 9.26
CA ILE A 29 -2.18 -21.62 8.94
C ILE A 29 -1.14 -22.19 7.98
N LEU A 30 -1.25 -21.83 6.70
CA LEU A 30 -0.20 -22.09 5.73
C LEU A 30 0.90 -21.03 5.92
N CYS A 31 1.93 -21.35 6.69
CA CYS A 31 3.14 -20.56 6.68
C CYS A 31 4.03 -20.95 5.50
N THR A 32 4.45 -19.94 4.74
CA THR A 32 5.38 -20.03 3.60
C THR A 32 6.37 -18.89 3.76
N ILE A 33 7.66 -19.22 3.73
CA ILE A 33 8.76 -18.24 3.78
C ILE A 33 9.32 -18.14 2.36
N ARG A 34 9.64 -16.93 1.91
CA ARG A 34 10.22 -16.65 0.59
C ARG A 34 11.34 -15.65 0.72
N THR A 35 12.51 -15.97 0.21
CA THR A 35 13.62 -15.01 0.10
C THR A 35 13.37 -14.09 -1.08
N PHE A 36 13.45 -12.79 -0.85
CA PHE A 36 13.34 -11.78 -1.89
C PHE A 36 14.67 -11.69 -2.66
N GLN A 37 14.62 -11.87 -3.98
CA GLN A 37 15.81 -11.88 -4.83
C GLN A 37 16.13 -10.45 -5.28
N TYR A 38 17.08 -9.79 -4.60
CA TYR A 38 17.49 -8.44 -4.97
C TYR A 38 18.25 -8.37 -6.30
N ASP A 39 18.96 -9.44 -6.69
CA ASP A 39 19.88 -9.45 -7.84
C ASP A 39 19.19 -9.22 -9.20
N ILE A 40 17.88 -9.41 -9.28
CA ILE A 40 17.09 -9.19 -10.51
C ILE A 40 16.53 -7.76 -10.61
N TYR A 41 16.80 -6.92 -9.60
CA TYR A 41 16.28 -5.56 -9.49
C TYR A 41 17.42 -4.54 -9.42
N PRO A 42 17.15 -3.26 -9.75
CA PRO A 42 18.09 -2.17 -9.51
C PRO A 42 18.65 -2.15 -8.09
N SER A 43 19.93 -1.79 -7.95
CA SER A 43 20.67 -1.86 -6.69
C SER A 43 20.06 -1.03 -5.55
N HIS A 44 19.35 0.08 -5.85
CA HIS A 44 18.69 0.88 -4.82
C HIS A 44 17.54 0.14 -4.11
N ILE A 45 17.05 -0.97 -4.66
CA ILE A 45 15.95 -1.74 -4.05
C ILE A 45 16.39 -2.50 -2.80
N SER A 46 17.67 -2.84 -2.69
CA SER A 46 18.22 -3.45 -1.47
C SER A 46 18.34 -2.47 -0.30
N ASP A 47 18.16 -1.17 -0.53
CA ASP A 47 18.11 -0.19 0.55
C ASP A 47 16.76 -0.27 1.29
N LEU A 48 16.77 -0.97 2.42
CA LEU A 48 15.59 -1.16 3.26
C LEU A 48 15.00 0.16 3.79
N ARG A 49 15.78 1.26 3.83
CA ARG A 49 15.30 2.58 4.28
C ARG A 49 14.27 3.18 3.33
N MET A 50 14.38 2.86 2.05
CA MET A 50 13.46 3.35 1.02
C MET A 50 12.19 2.49 0.93
N ALA A 51 12.25 1.26 1.44
CA ALA A 51 11.20 0.25 1.36
C ALA A 51 10.63 0.03 -0.06
N ALA A 52 11.44 0.27 -1.09
CA ALA A 52 11.05 0.13 -2.50
C ALA A 52 10.58 -1.30 -2.83
N TYR A 53 11.16 -2.31 -2.17
CA TYR A 53 10.79 -3.72 -2.27
C TYR A 53 9.29 -3.97 -1.99
N ARG A 54 8.64 -3.15 -1.15
CA ARG A 54 7.29 -3.41 -0.64
C ARG A 54 6.26 -3.51 -1.76
N SER A 55 6.25 -2.54 -2.66
CA SER A 55 5.33 -2.50 -3.80
C SER A 55 5.54 -3.70 -4.75
N ILE A 56 6.79 -4.10 -4.94
CA ILE A 56 7.19 -5.24 -5.79
C ILE A 56 6.67 -6.55 -5.19
N ILE A 57 6.94 -6.78 -3.90
CA ILE A 57 6.48 -7.98 -3.20
C ILE A 57 4.96 -8.07 -3.21
N ILE A 58 4.26 -6.96 -2.94
CA ILE A 58 2.80 -6.93 -3.00
C ILE A 58 2.30 -7.30 -4.40
N GLN A 59 2.92 -6.76 -5.45
CA GLN A 59 2.58 -7.08 -6.84
C GLN A 59 2.84 -8.55 -7.20
N GLU A 60 3.92 -9.16 -6.72
CA GLU A 60 4.21 -10.59 -6.87
C GLU A 60 3.16 -11.45 -6.15
N MET A 61 2.85 -11.12 -4.90
CA MET A 61 1.81 -11.82 -4.12
C MET A 61 0.45 -11.78 -4.82
N LEU A 62 0.08 -10.61 -5.33
CA LEU A 62 -1.13 -10.42 -6.11
C LEU A 62 -1.12 -11.37 -7.33
N ARG A 63 -0.06 -11.35 -8.13
CA ARG A 63 0.07 -12.21 -9.32
C ARG A 63 -0.13 -13.69 -8.98
N ASP A 64 0.50 -14.18 -7.92
CA ASP A 64 0.38 -15.56 -7.47
C ASP A 64 -1.05 -15.95 -7.08
N ILE A 65 -1.73 -15.05 -6.38
CA ILE A 65 -3.13 -15.23 -5.98
C ILE A 65 -4.03 -15.31 -7.22
N LYS A 66 -3.82 -14.43 -8.21
CA LYS A 66 -4.56 -14.43 -9.47
C LYS A 66 -4.37 -15.75 -10.23
N LEU A 67 -3.13 -16.19 -10.40
CA LEU A 67 -2.79 -17.45 -11.08
C LEU A 67 -3.40 -18.64 -10.35
N THR A 68 -3.32 -18.68 -9.02
CA THR A 68 -3.91 -19.73 -8.19
C THR A 68 -5.43 -19.80 -8.38
N ARG A 69 -6.12 -18.65 -8.43
CA ARG A 69 -7.57 -18.58 -8.67
C ARG A 69 -7.92 -19.11 -10.06
N GLN A 70 -7.20 -18.67 -11.09
CA GLN A 70 -7.41 -19.12 -12.47
C GLN A 70 -7.22 -20.63 -12.62
N TYR A 71 -6.16 -21.18 -12.00
CA TYR A 71 -5.91 -22.61 -11.99
C TYR A 71 -7.06 -23.39 -11.32
N ARG A 72 -7.50 -22.96 -10.13
CA ARG A 72 -8.63 -23.58 -9.41
C ARG A 72 -9.93 -23.53 -10.20
N GLN A 73 -10.22 -22.41 -10.85
CA GLN A 73 -11.43 -22.25 -11.68
C GLN A 73 -11.41 -23.21 -12.87
N LYS A 74 -10.29 -23.29 -13.60
CA LYS A 74 -10.13 -24.24 -14.72
C LYS A 74 -10.31 -25.69 -14.26
N HIS A 75 -9.71 -26.07 -13.14
CA HIS A 75 -9.81 -27.43 -12.61
C HIS A 75 -11.23 -27.77 -12.12
N SER A 76 -11.94 -26.81 -11.53
CA SER A 76 -13.35 -26.97 -11.14
C SER A 76 -14.25 -27.18 -12.35
N ILE A 77 -14.05 -26.41 -13.43
CA ILE A 77 -14.78 -26.56 -14.70
C ILE A 77 -14.48 -27.94 -15.32
N GLN A 78 -13.23 -28.38 -15.32
CA GLN A 78 -12.84 -29.68 -15.89
C GLN A 78 -13.48 -30.84 -15.13
N ASN A 79 -13.45 -30.80 -13.79
CA ASN A 79 -14.09 -31.81 -12.95
C ASN A 79 -15.62 -31.84 -13.16
N ASN A 80 -16.25 -30.67 -13.31
CA ASN A 80 -17.69 -30.59 -13.55
C ASN A 80 -18.07 -31.12 -14.94
N LYS A 81 -17.26 -30.85 -15.97
CA LYS A 81 -17.45 -31.45 -17.31
C LYS A 81 -17.35 -32.97 -17.28
N ASN A 82 -16.37 -33.52 -16.55
CA ASN A 82 -16.22 -34.96 -16.38
C ASN A 82 -17.41 -35.56 -15.61
N TYR A 83 -17.92 -34.86 -14.58
CA TYR A 83 -19.12 -35.28 -13.84
C TYR A 83 -20.39 -35.28 -14.70
N ILE A 84 -20.62 -34.21 -15.48
CA ILE A 84 -21.77 -34.09 -16.38
C ILE A 84 -21.70 -35.11 -17.52
N ARG A 85 -20.51 -35.37 -18.08
CA ARG A 85 -20.31 -36.42 -19.09
C ARG A 85 -20.64 -37.82 -18.55
N ASN A 86 -20.49 -38.04 -17.25
CA ASN A 86 -20.79 -39.32 -16.60
C ASN A 86 -22.24 -39.44 -16.11
N LYS A 87 -23.08 -38.40 -16.24
CA LYS A 87 -24.51 -38.44 -15.87
C LYS A 87 -25.39 -37.80 -16.94
N ASN A 88 -26.17 -38.63 -17.64
CA ASN A 88 -27.22 -38.22 -18.59
C ASN A 88 -28.47 -37.64 -17.89
N GLU A 89 -28.33 -36.66 -17.00
CA GLU A 89 -29.48 -36.01 -16.36
C GLU A 89 -29.44 -34.48 -16.46
N LYS A 90 -30.59 -33.93 -16.85
CA LYS A 90 -30.93 -32.51 -16.89
C LYS A 90 -30.80 -31.90 -15.50
N ILE A 91 -29.59 -31.49 -15.11
CA ILE A 91 -29.38 -30.70 -13.90
C ILE A 91 -29.22 -29.24 -14.31
N SER A 92 -30.18 -28.45 -13.82
CA SER A 92 -30.27 -27.00 -13.87
C SER A 92 -28.89 -26.32 -13.85
N LYS A 93 -28.68 -25.44 -14.84
CA LYS A 93 -27.57 -24.47 -14.91
C LYS A 93 -27.66 -23.55 -13.68
N ARG A 94 -27.22 -23.99 -12.50
CA ARG A 94 -26.94 -23.08 -11.38
C ARG A 94 -25.80 -22.18 -11.83
N ASN A 95 -26.14 -20.93 -12.14
CA ASN A 95 -25.21 -19.87 -12.49
C ASN A 95 -24.13 -19.76 -11.40
N PHE A 96 -22.95 -20.32 -11.68
CA PHE A 96 -21.72 -20.18 -10.88
C PHE A 96 -21.12 -18.78 -11.08
N ASN A 97 -21.93 -17.73 -10.90
CA ASN A 97 -21.46 -16.35 -10.88
C ASN A 97 -21.18 -15.90 -9.42
N LYS A 98 -20.50 -16.74 -8.63
CA LYS A 98 -20.01 -16.31 -7.32
C LYS A 98 -18.68 -15.60 -7.53
N THR A 99 -18.69 -14.28 -7.56
CA THR A 99 -17.46 -13.47 -7.58
C THR A 99 -16.66 -13.74 -6.31
N SER A 100 -15.54 -14.45 -6.42
CA SER A 100 -14.66 -14.65 -5.26
C SER A 100 -13.95 -13.34 -4.93
N THR A 101 -14.07 -12.91 -3.68
CA THR A 101 -13.27 -11.83 -3.13
C THR A 101 -12.00 -12.41 -2.53
N THR A 102 -10.89 -11.70 -2.64
CA THR A 102 -9.64 -12.05 -1.96
C THR A 102 -9.18 -10.86 -1.17
N THR A 103 -8.89 -11.09 0.11
CA THR A 103 -8.36 -10.08 1.02
C THR A 103 -6.94 -10.46 1.37
N ILE A 104 -6.03 -9.51 1.24
CA ILE A 104 -4.62 -9.60 1.59
C ILE A 104 -4.39 -8.57 2.70
N ILE A 105 -3.72 -8.99 3.76
CA ILE A 105 -3.24 -8.09 4.81
C ILE A 105 -1.73 -8.10 4.73
N TRP A 106 -1.15 -6.97 4.33
CA TRP A 106 0.28 -6.69 4.44
C TRP A 106 0.54 -6.09 5.83
N MET A 107 1.63 -6.50 6.47
CA MET A 107 2.03 -5.96 7.76
C MET A 107 3.54 -6.10 7.91
N ASP A 108 4.21 -5.00 8.26
CA ASP A 108 5.62 -4.99 8.62
C ASP A 108 5.82 -5.66 10.00
N PRO A 109 6.97 -6.30 10.26
CA PRO A 109 7.18 -7.17 11.42
C PRO A 109 7.13 -6.44 12.77
N GLN A 110 7.18 -5.11 12.77
CA GLN A 110 7.07 -4.29 13.98
C GLN A 110 5.65 -4.29 14.58
N TYR A 111 4.64 -4.81 13.87
CA TYR A 111 3.26 -4.87 14.32
C TYR A 111 2.82 -6.30 14.64
N HIS A 112 1.93 -6.45 15.63
CA HIS A 112 1.17 -7.66 15.90
C HIS A 112 -0.32 -7.40 15.83
N PHE A 113 -1.11 -8.46 15.63
CA PHE A 113 -2.56 -8.40 15.71
C PHE A 113 -3.01 -8.29 17.18
N ILE A 114 -3.90 -7.34 17.46
CA ILE A 114 -4.54 -7.19 18.80
C ILE A 114 -5.86 -7.97 18.85
N ASP A 115 -6.54 -8.09 17.71
CA ASP A 115 -7.94 -8.49 17.73
C ASP A 115 -8.15 -10.02 17.62
N SER A 116 -8.99 -10.55 18.52
CA SER A 116 -9.55 -11.90 18.48
C SER A 116 -10.96 -11.94 17.84
N LYS A 117 -11.54 -10.78 17.53
CA LYS A 117 -12.87 -10.63 16.93
C LYS A 117 -12.74 -10.49 15.41
N HIS A 118 -12.95 -11.61 14.71
CA HIS A 118 -13.07 -11.66 13.25
C HIS A 118 -14.07 -10.65 12.63
N SER A 119 -14.94 -10.03 13.43
CA SER A 119 -15.98 -9.11 12.97
C SER A 119 -15.41 -7.82 12.36
N ILE A 120 -14.35 -7.22 12.91
CA ILE A 120 -13.86 -5.92 12.42
C ILE A 120 -13.22 -6.04 11.03
N ILE A 121 -12.43 -7.10 10.81
CA ILE A 121 -11.83 -7.40 9.51
C ILE A 121 -12.93 -7.63 8.47
N GLY A 122 -14.01 -8.33 8.84
CA GLY A 122 -15.16 -8.54 7.95
C GLY A 122 -15.88 -7.23 7.58
N GLN A 123 -16.08 -6.32 8.54
CA GLN A 123 -16.67 -5.00 8.29
C GLN A 123 -15.79 -4.15 7.36
N LEU A 124 -14.48 -4.12 7.63
CA LEU A 124 -13.51 -3.43 6.78
C LEU A 124 -13.47 -4.02 5.38
N GLN A 125 -13.51 -5.34 5.24
CA GLN A 125 -13.52 -6.01 3.93
C GLN A 125 -14.71 -5.55 3.08
N SER A 126 -15.90 -5.46 3.67
CA SER A 126 -17.10 -4.96 2.98
C SER A 126 -16.91 -3.51 2.52
N LYS A 127 -16.47 -2.62 3.43
CA LYS A 127 -16.19 -1.21 3.12
C LYS A 127 -15.22 -1.05 1.93
N ILE A 128 -14.09 -1.76 1.98
CA ILE A 128 -13.03 -1.69 0.97
C ILE A 128 -13.53 -2.09 -0.42
N LEU A 129 -14.29 -3.18 -0.48
CA LEU A 129 -14.77 -3.75 -1.74
C LEU A 129 -15.65 -2.76 -2.51
N HIS A 130 -16.37 -1.90 -1.80
CA HIS A 130 -17.28 -0.91 -2.38
C HIS A 130 -16.60 0.43 -2.71
N GLN A 131 -15.42 0.72 -2.15
CA GLN A 131 -14.82 2.06 -2.22
C GLN A 131 -13.52 2.13 -3.03
N SER A 132 -12.52 1.33 -2.69
CA SER A 132 -11.13 1.65 -3.07
C SER A 132 -10.21 0.45 -3.31
N ALA A 133 -10.66 -0.77 -3.00
CA ALA A 133 -9.85 -2.01 -3.04
C ALA A 133 -8.61 -2.04 -2.12
N ILE A 134 -8.20 -0.91 -1.53
CA ILE A 134 -7.08 -0.77 -0.58
C ILE A 134 -7.51 0.07 0.62
N LEU A 135 -7.00 -0.26 1.80
CA LEU A 135 -7.23 0.45 3.04
C LEU A 135 -5.98 0.50 3.88
N SER A 136 -5.77 1.65 4.50
CA SER A 136 -4.78 1.83 5.56
C SER A 136 -5.18 2.97 6.50
N TRP A 137 -4.33 3.30 7.46
CA TRP A 137 -4.54 4.29 8.49
C TRP A 137 -3.79 5.56 8.12
N PRO A 138 -4.45 6.73 8.22
CA PRO A 138 -3.83 7.99 7.86
C PRO A 138 -2.80 8.43 8.90
N ILE A 139 -1.87 9.27 8.46
CA ILE A 139 -1.07 10.15 9.33
C ILE A 139 -1.59 11.59 9.23
N GLU A 140 -1.15 12.43 10.16
CA GLU A 140 -1.57 13.83 10.21
C GLU A 140 -1.04 14.64 9.01
N GLN A 141 0.20 14.37 8.59
CA GLN A 141 0.87 15.17 7.57
C GLN A 141 0.29 14.93 6.16
N PRO A 142 0.11 16.01 5.38
CA PRO A 142 -0.32 15.89 4.00
C PRO A 142 0.80 15.37 3.11
N THR A 143 0.44 14.82 1.95
CA THR A 143 1.40 14.23 1.01
C THR A 143 2.40 15.24 0.47
N SER A 144 1.96 16.48 0.27
CA SER A 144 2.81 17.61 -0.13
C SER A 144 3.91 17.95 0.86
N ALA A 145 3.72 17.68 2.16
CA ALA A 145 4.70 18.01 3.19
C ALA A 145 5.87 17.02 3.25
N LEU A 146 5.62 15.75 2.92
CA LEU A 146 6.58 14.64 3.08
C LEU A 146 7.02 14.02 1.75
N THR A 147 6.75 14.69 0.63
CA THR A 147 7.09 14.20 -0.72
C THR A 147 7.96 15.20 -1.46
N HIS A 148 9.10 14.73 -1.96
CA HIS A 148 10.03 15.55 -2.72
C HIS A 148 9.37 16.07 -4.02
N PRO A 149 9.54 17.35 -4.41
CA PRO A 149 8.89 17.95 -5.58
C PRO A 149 9.03 17.15 -6.88
N ARG A 150 10.22 16.60 -7.16
CA ARG A 150 10.51 15.78 -8.35
C ARG A 150 9.64 14.52 -8.47
N MET A 151 9.12 13.99 -7.36
CA MET A 151 8.19 12.85 -7.44
C MET A 151 6.84 13.28 -8.06
N PHE A 152 6.35 14.49 -7.78
CA PHE A 152 5.15 15.00 -8.43
C PHE A 152 5.39 15.23 -9.94
N GLU A 153 6.57 15.73 -10.31
CA GLU A 153 6.99 15.88 -11.70
C GLU A 153 7.00 14.54 -12.44
N TYR A 154 7.57 13.49 -11.81
CA TYR A 154 7.58 12.12 -12.35
C TYR A 154 6.16 11.60 -12.60
N PHE A 155 5.22 11.84 -11.69
CA PHE A 155 3.82 11.44 -11.83
C PHE A 155 2.96 12.40 -12.66
N HIS A 156 3.57 13.43 -13.27
CA HIS A 156 2.88 14.44 -14.09
C HIS A 156 1.73 15.13 -13.34
N THR A 157 1.96 15.47 -12.08
CA THR A 157 1.01 16.19 -11.23
C THR A 157 1.71 17.33 -10.50
N THR A 158 0.96 18.12 -9.74
CA THR A 158 1.50 19.25 -8.99
C THR A 158 1.23 19.06 -7.50
N LYS A 159 2.15 19.55 -6.66
CA LYS A 159 2.07 19.42 -5.19
C LYS A 159 0.83 20.09 -4.60
N GLU A 160 0.28 21.10 -5.29
CA GLU A 160 -0.90 21.88 -4.87
C GLU A 160 -2.13 20.98 -4.73
N ASN A 161 -2.27 19.99 -5.61
CA ASN A 161 -3.35 19.00 -5.53
C ASN A 161 -3.27 18.16 -4.23
N PHE A 162 -2.13 18.18 -3.55
CA PHE A 162 -1.83 17.38 -2.37
C PHE A 162 -1.70 18.20 -1.09
N TYR A 163 -2.13 19.47 -1.08
CA TYR A 163 -2.07 20.30 0.13
C TYR A 163 -2.96 19.77 1.27
N PHE A 164 -4.12 19.21 0.94
CA PHE A 164 -5.08 18.67 1.92
C PHE A 164 -5.24 17.15 1.83
N HIS A 165 -4.45 16.51 0.97
CA HIS A 165 -4.46 15.07 0.81
C HIS A 165 -3.62 14.41 1.92
N ARG A 166 -4.29 13.83 2.91
CA ARG A 166 -3.62 13.12 4.02
C ARG A 166 -2.98 11.82 3.54
N MET A 167 -1.75 11.57 4.03
CA MET A 167 -1.04 10.34 3.70
C MET A 167 -1.59 9.15 4.50
N ILE A 168 -1.51 7.96 3.90
CA ILE A 168 -1.67 6.68 4.59
C ILE A 168 -0.34 5.93 4.70
N ARG A 169 -0.27 5.02 5.67
CA ARG A 169 0.91 4.20 5.96
C ARG A 169 0.98 2.92 5.13
N PRO A 170 2.09 2.59 4.45
CA PRO A 170 2.22 1.35 3.67
C PRO A 170 2.67 0.16 4.51
N ASP A 171 3.14 0.37 5.74
CA ASP A 171 3.60 -0.69 6.65
C ASP A 171 2.48 -1.61 7.15
N HIS A 172 1.22 -1.24 6.94
CA HIS A 172 0.07 -2.10 7.18
C HIS A 172 -1.02 -1.78 6.15
N LEU A 173 -1.26 -2.71 5.23
CA LEU A 173 -2.24 -2.51 4.15
C LEU A 173 -3.26 -3.64 4.16
N MET A 174 -4.52 -3.30 3.93
CA MET A 174 -5.56 -4.28 3.65
C MET A 174 -6.04 -4.08 2.21
N ILE A 175 -5.80 -5.08 1.37
CA ILE A 175 -6.15 -5.06 -0.05
C ILE A 175 -7.26 -6.08 -0.28
N THR A 176 -8.42 -5.65 -0.78
CA THR A 176 -9.53 -6.53 -1.12
C THR A 176 -9.91 -6.39 -2.59
N ILE A 177 -9.73 -7.48 -3.33
CA ILE A 177 -9.93 -7.52 -4.78
C ILE A 177 -10.90 -8.61 -5.20
N ASN A 178 -11.67 -8.33 -6.24
CA ASN A 178 -12.49 -9.28 -6.97
C ASN A 178 -12.17 -9.18 -8.48
N ASP A 179 -12.85 -9.97 -9.30
CA ASP A 179 -12.56 -10.00 -10.74
C ASP A 179 -12.84 -8.65 -11.45
N LYS A 180 -13.69 -7.80 -10.87
CA LYS A 180 -14.02 -6.46 -11.39
C LYS A 180 -13.02 -5.38 -10.94
N THR A 181 -12.59 -5.42 -9.68
CA THR A 181 -11.70 -4.41 -9.10
C THR A 181 -10.22 -4.69 -9.38
N TRP A 182 -9.88 -5.91 -9.78
CA TRP A 182 -8.50 -6.31 -10.08
C TRP A 182 -7.81 -5.38 -11.07
N LYS A 183 -8.40 -5.21 -12.26
CA LYS A 183 -7.74 -4.50 -13.37
C LYS A 183 -7.55 -3.01 -13.07
N PRO A 184 -8.55 -2.28 -12.54
CA PRO A 184 -8.34 -0.91 -12.07
C PRO A 184 -7.28 -0.79 -10.97
N PHE A 185 -7.25 -1.73 -10.01
CA PHE A 185 -6.27 -1.73 -8.93
C PHE A 185 -4.84 -1.97 -9.45
N GLU A 186 -4.67 -2.97 -10.31
CA GLU A 186 -3.38 -3.32 -10.92
C GLU A 186 -2.82 -2.17 -11.76
N TRP A 187 -3.64 -1.59 -12.65
CA TRP A 187 -3.17 -0.55 -13.58
C TRP A 187 -3.15 0.85 -12.98
N GLY A 188 -4.09 1.16 -12.10
CA GLY A 188 -4.25 2.50 -11.52
C GLY A 188 -3.44 2.72 -10.24
N ILE A 189 -3.11 1.66 -9.50
CA ILE A 189 -2.41 1.77 -8.21
C ILE A 189 -1.08 1.01 -8.23
N MET A 190 -1.10 -0.30 -8.43
CA MET A 190 0.13 -1.10 -8.29
C MET A 190 1.17 -0.80 -9.37
N LEU A 191 0.77 -0.69 -10.63
CA LEU A 191 1.70 -0.43 -11.73
C LEU A 191 2.47 0.89 -11.57
N PRO A 192 1.82 2.06 -11.35
CA PRO A 192 2.56 3.31 -11.16
C PRO A 192 3.41 3.30 -9.88
N TRP A 193 2.96 2.63 -8.81
CA TRP A 193 3.74 2.50 -7.57
C TRP A 193 5.01 1.67 -7.77
N VAL A 194 4.89 0.50 -8.42
CA VAL A 194 6.03 -0.36 -8.75
C VAL A 194 6.98 0.32 -9.73
N ARG A 195 6.46 1.03 -10.74
CA ARG A 195 7.31 1.79 -11.68
C ARG A 195 8.15 2.84 -10.95
N CYS A 196 7.57 3.55 -9.99
CA CYS A 196 8.33 4.49 -9.17
C CYS A 196 9.41 3.76 -8.35
N ALA A 197 9.05 2.66 -7.70
CA ALA A 197 10.00 1.86 -6.91
C ALA A 197 11.20 1.36 -7.73
N LEU A 198 11.00 1.01 -9.00
CA LEU A 198 12.05 0.59 -9.92
C LEU A 198 12.89 1.74 -10.49
N THR A 199 12.44 2.99 -10.36
CA THR A 199 13.11 4.17 -10.94
C THR A 199 13.74 5.00 -9.82
N SER A 200 15.08 4.97 -9.71
CA SER A 200 15.82 5.69 -8.65
C SER A 200 15.41 7.16 -8.52
N ASP A 201 15.34 7.88 -9.64
CA ASP A 201 14.94 9.30 -9.67
C ASP A 201 13.50 9.57 -9.23
N CYS A 202 12.63 8.56 -9.25
CA CYS A 202 11.29 8.68 -8.67
C CYS A 202 11.30 8.37 -7.18
N ILE A 203 11.81 7.19 -6.80
CA ILE A 203 11.66 6.68 -5.44
C ILE A 203 12.55 7.41 -4.43
N ALA A 204 13.73 7.88 -4.85
CA ALA A 204 14.65 8.69 -4.07
C ALA A 204 15.30 9.74 -4.98
N PRO A 205 14.56 10.79 -5.37
CA PRO A 205 15.11 11.87 -6.19
C PRO A 205 16.29 12.54 -5.48
N LEU A 206 17.27 13.04 -6.22
CA LEU A 206 18.41 13.77 -5.64
C LEU A 206 17.97 14.85 -4.64
N GLY A 207 18.59 14.85 -3.47
CA GLY A 207 18.22 15.73 -2.34
C GLY A 207 17.12 15.15 -1.44
N SER A 208 16.58 13.96 -1.74
CA SER A 208 15.65 13.28 -0.85
C SER A 208 16.35 12.80 0.41
N GLN A 209 15.77 13.13 1.57
CA GLN A 209 16.28 12.70 2.87
C GLN A 209 15.09 12.37 3.78
N TRP A 210 15.26 11.35 4.61
CA TRP A 210 14.25 10.93 5.58
C TRP A 210 14.50 11.46 6.99
N ARG A 211 15.76 11.73 7.36
CA ARG A 211 16.18 11.93 8.76
C ARG A 211 16.84 13.30 9.06
N SER A 212 16.70 13.65 10.34
CA SER A 212 17.28 14.71 11.19
C SER A 212 16.79 16.16 11.10
N THR A 213 16.11 16.62 10.05
CA THR A 213 15.70 18.05 9.98
C THR A 213 14.35 18.32 9.31
N CYS A 214 13.36 17.44 9.44
CA CYS A 214 12.02 17.70 8.89
C CYS A 214 11.39 18.92 9.58
N ARG A 215 11.11 19.97 8.83
CA ARG A 215 10.52 21.21 9.34
C ARG A 215 8.99 21.15 9.25
N LEU A 216 8.38 20.38 10.16
CA LEU A 216 6.92 20.19 10.24
C LEU A 216 6.21 21.26 11.08
N ASP A 217 6.98 22.01 11.86
CA ASP A 217 6.57 23.17 12.65
C ASP A 217 6.17 24.37 11.79
N LYS A 218 6.67 24.42 10.54
CA LYS A 218 6.41 25.54 9.63
C LYS A 218 4.99 25.52 9.09
N LYS A 219 4.25 26.59 9.39
CA LYS A 219 2.94 26.85 8.79
C LYS A 219 3.07 27.45 7.38
N PRO A 220 2.10 27.19 6.48
CA PRO A 220 1.08 26.15 6.60
C PRO A 220 1.70 24.75 6.48
N HIS A 221 1.13 23.79 7.21
CA HIS A 221 1.67 22.41 7.37
C HIS A 221 1.73 21.60 6.07
N TYR A 222 1.12 22.08 4.97
CA TYR A 222 1.25 21.48 3.65
C TYR A 222 2.54 21.86 2.90
N ARG A 223 3.34 22.78 3.45
CA ARG A 223 4.63 23.12 2.87
C ARG A 223 5.56 21.92 2.95
N TYR A 224 6.35 21.74 1.89
CA TYR A 224 7.39 20.74 1.87
C TYR A 224 8.33 20.92 3.06
N SER A 225 8.45 19.88 3.87
CA SER A 225 9.17 19.89 5.14
C SER A 225 10.70 19.74 4.97
N GLY A 226 11.16 19.49 3.74
CA GLY A 226 12.55 19.08 3.48
C GLY A 226 12.78 17.58 3.65
N CYS A 227 11.73 16.79 3.89
CA CYS A 227 11.79 15.35 4.06
C CYS A 227 11.01 14.58 3.00
N HIS A 228 11.48 13.37 2.70
CA HIS A 228 10.91 12.47 1.71
C HIS A 228 10.68 11.08 2.29
N HIS A 229 9.46 10.58 2.14
CA HIS A 229 9.04 9.28 2.68
C HIS A 229 9.09 8.13 1.66
N TYR A 230 9.90 8.27 0.61
CA TYR A 230 10.19 7.22 -0.39
C TYR A 230 8.93 6.48 -0.89
N ASP A 231 8.79 5.18 -0.61
CA ASP A 231 7.68 4.38 -1.12
C ASP A 231 6.31 4.82 -0.58
N MET A 232 6.26 5.35 0.65
CA MET A 232 5.04 5.93 1.22
C MET A 232 4.65 7.22 0.49
N SER A 233 5.62 8.06 0.11
CA SER A 233 5.35 9.20 -0.77
C SER A 233 4.81 8.74 -2.12
N ALA A 234 5.46 7.76 -2.75
CA ALA A 234 5.05 7.23 -4.05
C ALA A 234 3.62 6.67 -4.01
N LEU A 235 3.29 5.85 -3.00
CA LEU A 235 1.95 5.31 -2.81
C LEU A 235 0.91 6.44 -2.69
N ASN A 236 1.19 7.45 -1.88
CA ASN A 236 0.22 8.51 -1.63
C ASN A 236 0.04 9.46 -2.81
N VAL A 237 1.07 9.70 -3.63
CA VAL A 237 0.89 10.43 -4.91
C VAL A 237 0.00 9.63 -5.85
N VAL A 238 0.25 8.32 -5.98
CA VAL A 238 -0.56 7.42 -6.81
C VAL A 238 -2.02 7.38 -6.35
N LEU A 239 -2.26 7.24 -5.05
CA LEU A 239 -3.62 7.21 -4.50
C LEU A 239 -4.33 8.55 -4.69
N GLY A 240 -3.66 9.68 -4.49
CA GLY A 240 -4.26 10.97 -4.76
C GLY A 240 -4.68 11.12 -6.22
N ILE A 241 -3.87 10.67 -7.18
CA ILE A 241 -4.28 10.69 -8.60
C ILE A 241 -5.46 9.74 -8.83
N ALA A 242 -5.42 8.52 -8.29
CA ALA A 242 -6.44 7.49 -8.50
C ALA A 242 -7.81 7.85 -7.89
N PHE A 243 -7.83 8.61 -6.80
CA PHE A 243 -9.03 8.97 -6.04
C PHE A 243 -9.34 10.47 -6.06
N ASN A 244 -8.88 11.18 -7.10
CA ASN A 244 -9.14 12.61 -7.30
C ASN A 244 -8.85 13.46 -6.04
N PHE A 245 -7.69 13.18 -5.45
CA PHE A 245 -7.08 13.83 -4.29
C PHE A 245 -7.90 13.71 -3.00
N SER A 246 -8.79 12.73 -2.91
CA SER A 246 -9.55 12.39 -1.69
C SER A 246 -9.01 11.13 -1.01
N SER A 247 -8.66 11.25 0.27
CA SER A 247 -8.18 10.11 1.08
C SER A 247 -9.29 9.27 1.71
N THR A 248 -10.51 9.80 1.79
CA THR A 248 -11.65 9.15 2.45
C THR A 248 -11.91 7.70 1.98
N PRO A 249 -11.80 7.36 0.68
CA PRO A 249 -12.11 6.00 0.22
C PRO A 249 -11.18 4.90 0.75
N TYR A 250 -9.94 5.22 1.12
CA TYR A 250 -8.92 4.24 1.54
C TYR A 250 -8.34 4.51 2.93
N SER A 251 -8.93 5.43 3.69
CA SER A 251 -8.58 5.69 5.09
C SER A 251 -9.52 4.96 6.06
N ALA A 252 -8.91 4.22 6.99
CA ALA A 252 -9.56 3.62 8.15
C ALA A 252 -9.55 4.58 9.34
N ARG A 253 -10.53 4.43 10.24
CA ARG A 253 -10.52 5.13 11.53
C ARG A 253 -9.54 4.47 12.48
N LEU A 254 -8.98 5.25 13.42
CA LEU A 254 -8.08 4.72 14.44
C LEU A 254 -8.75 3.64 15.30
N SER A 255 -10.03 3.82 15.64
CA SER A 255 -10.86 2.83 16.36
C SER A 255 -11.05 1.51 15.60
N GLN A 256 -10.78 1.47 14.29
CA GLN A 256 -10.88 0.27 13.47
C GLN A 256 -9.57 -0.51 13.35
N ARG A 257 -8.54 -0.11 14.10
CA ARG A 257 -7.23 -0.76 14.07
C ARG A 257 -7.28 -2.13 14.76
N PHE A 258 -6.77 -3.15 14.07
CA PHE A 258 -6.68 -4.52 14.59
C PHE A 258 -5.24 -4.98 14.87
N PHE A 259 -4.29 -4.04 14.90
CA PHE A 259 -2.86 -4.28 15.09
C PHE A 259 -2.20 -3.23 15.98
N TRP A 260 -1.09 -3.59 16.61
CA TRP A 260 -0.31 -2.71 17.49
C TRP A 260 1.19 -2.88 17.28
N PRO A 261 2.00 -1.82 17.39
CA PRO A 261 3.45 -1.97 17.43
C PRO A 261 3.91 -2.71 18.70
N PHE A 262 4.84 -3.66 18.58
CA PHE A 262 5.35 -4.43 19.73
C PHE A 262 6.02 -3.56 20.80
N ASN A 263 6.66 -2.47 20.40
CA ASN A 263 7.49 -1.64 21.27
C ASN A 263 6.74 -0.47 21.91
N ARG A 264 5.39 -0.45 21.86
CA ARG A 264 4.60 0.61 22.50
C ARG A 264 3.57 0.02 23.46
N PRO A 265 3.34 0.62 24.64
CA PRO A 265 2.26 0.20 25.50
C PRO A 265 0.92 0.40 24.77
N MET A 266 0.00 -0.56 24.88
CA MET A 266 -1.36 -0.35 24.41
C MET A 266 -2.03 0.76 25.23
N PRO A 267 -2.90 1.59 24.63
CA PRO A 267 -3.63 2.60 25.37
C PRO A 267 -4.57 1.89 26.35
N ILE A 268 -4.61 2.39 27.58
CA ILE A 268 -5.62 1.95 28.55
C ILE A 268 -6.95 2.57 28.11
N GLU A 269 -7.94 1.74 27.78
CA GLU A 269 -9.30 2.22 27.51
C GLU A 269 -9.80 2.98 28.74
N LYS A 270 -9.95 4.31 28.63
CA LYS A 270 -10.70 5.08 29.62
C LYS A 270 -12.17 4.72 29.43
N GLN A 271 -12.72 3.96 30.38
CA GLN A 271 -14.17 3.85 30.52
C GLN A 271 -14.74 5.22 30.90
N ASN A 272 -15.79 5.62 30.19
CA ASN A 272 -16.68 6.78 30.38
C ASN A 272 -16.30 8.08 29.66
N SER A 273 -17.01 8.37 28.56
CA SER A 273 -18.19 9.25 28.61
C SER A 273 -18.97 9.12 27.29
N GLN A 274 -20.27 8.87 27.41
CA GLN A 274 -21.24 9.09 26.35
C GLN A 274 -21.24 10.58 26.01
N ASP A 275 -20.73 10.93 24.84
CA ASP A 275 -21.14 12.12 24.11
C ASP A 275 -21.09 11.76 22.62
N ASP A 276 -22.27 11.60 22.04
CA ASP A 276 -22.49 11.37 20.62
C ASP A 276 -22.19 12.66 19.85
N ASN A 277 -20.91 12.95 19.62
CA ASN A 277 -20.48 13.91 18.61
C ASN A 277 -19.60 13.17 17.58
N GLU A 278 -20.12 13.02 16.37
CA GLU A 278 -19.60 12.16 15.31
C GLU A 278 -18.31 12.65 14.59
N ASP A 279 -17.64 13.71 15.06
CA ASP A 279 -16.47 14.27 14.34
C ASP A 279 -15.19 14.50 15.18
N ASP A 280 -15.18 14.16 16.47
CA ASP A 280 -13.97 14.24 17.28
C ASP A 280 -13.31 12.85 17.44
N ASP A 281 -12.65 12.39 16.38
CA ASP A 281 -11.59 11.39 16.54
C ASP A 281 -10.57 12.01 17.50
N ILE A 282 -10.58 11.56 18.76
CA ILE A 282 -9.63 11.95 19.81
C ILE A 282 -8.22 11.90 19.22
N MET A 283 -7.68 13.09 18.94
CA MET A 283 -6.31 13.32 18.54
C MET A 283 -5.42 12.88 19.71
N PHE A 284 -4.98 11.63 19.67
CA PHE A 284 -3.77 11.27 20.39
C PHE A 284 -2.61 11.95 19.67
N GLU A 285 -2.16 13.06 20.25
CA GLU A 285 -0.90 13.70 19.91
C GLU A 285 0.22 12.68 20.17
N TYR A 286 0.55 11.89 19.15
CA TYR A 286 1.75 11.06 19.15
C TYR A 286 2.90 11.96 18.72
N GLN A 287 3.51 12.65 19.68
CA GLN A 287 4.86 13.14 19.49
C GLN A 287 5.76 11.92 19.21
N PHE A 288 6.43 11.96 18.08
CA PHE A 288 7.50 11.03 17.76
C PHE A 288 8.69 11.38 18.68
N GLU A 289 8.74 10.79 19.87
CA GLU A 289 10.02 10.57 20.51
C GLU A 289 10.63 9.36 19.80
N ASP A 290 11.53 9.65 18.85
CA ASP A 290 12.51 8.67 18.40
C ASP A 290 13.25 8.18 19.66
N GLY A 291 13.00 6.94 20.05
CA GLY A 291 13.77 6.31 21.10
C GLY A 291 15.25 6.40 20.75
N GLU A 292 16.04 6.95 21.68
CA GLU A 292 17.49 6.86 21.62
C GLU A 292 17.88 5.38 21.58
N ASP A 293 18.25 4.87 20.40
CA ASP A 293 19.07 3.67 20.30
C ASP A 293 20.49 4.03 20.75
N GLN A 294 20.68 4.19 22.06
CA GLN A 294 21.97 3.92 22.67
C GLN A 294 22.16 2.40 22.68
N GLN A 295 22.89 1.85 21.70
CA GLN A 295 24.09 1.06 22.02
C GLN A 295 24.89 0.55 20.81
N THR A 296 26.19 0.83 20.95
CA THR A 296 27.37 0.08 20.48
C THR A 296 27.72 0.11 19.00
N ASN A 297 28.58 1.09 18.70
CA ASN A 297 29.85 0.92 17.99
C ASN A 297 30.31 -0.54 17.85
N ASN A 298 30.37 -1.04 16.60
CA ASN A 298 31.53 -1.70 16.01
C ASN A 298 31.14 -2.41 14.70
N VAL A 299 31.26 -1.72 13.56
CA VAL A 299 31.79 -2.33 12.33
C VAL A 299 32.61 -1.25 11.58
N PRO A 300 33.84 -1.53 11.11
CA PRO A 300 34.79 -0.53 10.62
C PRO A 300 34.78 -0.34 9.09
N GLY A 301 35.16 0.88 8.65
CA GLY A 301 35.59 1.25 7.27
C GLY A 301 34.43 1.65 6.36
N ARG A 302 34.13 2.92 6.08
CA ARG A 302 34.95 3.98 5.43
C ARG A 302 35.70 3.48 4.20
N TYR A 303 35.09 3.68 3.04
CA TYR A 303 35.79 4.08 1.82
C TYR A 303 35.05 5.28 1.23
N ASP A 304 35.68 6.44 1.36
CA ASP A 304 35.37 7.63 0.57
C ASP A 304 35.79 7.30 -0.89
N LEU A 305 34.84 7.30 -1.83
CA LEU A 305 35.16 7.37 -3.25
C LEU A 305 34.53 8.64 -3.81
N VAL A 306 35.35 9.68 -3.83
CA VAL A 306 35.24 10.82 -4.74
C VAL A 306 35.39 10.26 -6.14
N MET A 307 34.36 10.36 -6.97
CA MET A 307 34.46 10.14 -8.42
C MET A 307 34.09 11.44 -9.10
N ASN A 308 35.05 11.94 -9.88
CA ASN A 308 34.96 13.16 -10.66
C ASN A 308 33.92 13.01 -11.77
N ASP A 309 33.20 14.12 -12.01
CA ASP A 309 32.39 14.34 -13.20
C ASP A 309 33.32 14.47 -14.41
N ASP A 310 33.34 13.48 -15.29
CA ASP A 310 33.63 13.62 -16.72
C ASP A 310 33.13 12.34 -17.44
N ASP A 311 32.49 12.53 -18.60
CA ASP A 311 32.01 11.55 -19.59
C ASP A 311 30.62 10.88 -19.39
N ILE A 312 29.55 11.60 -19.77
CA ILE A 312 28.34 10.98 -20.36
C ILE A 312 27.97 11.77 -21.64
N PRO A 313 27.96 11.14 -22.84
CA PRO A 313 27.56 11.80 -24.07
C PRO A 313 26.06 12.13 -24.11
N GLU A 314 25.73 13.37 -24.46
CA GLU A 314 24.42 13.79 -24.95
C GLU A 314 24.17 13.16 -26.32
N GLU A 315 23.21 12.24 -26.43
CA GLU A 315 22.47 11.98 -27.67
C GLU A 315 21.38 10.94 -27.39
N PHE A 316 20.18 11.38 -27.00
CA PHE A 316 18.90 10.74 -27.38
C PHE A 316 17.69 11.58 -26.95
N PHE A 317 17.61 12.83 -27.41
CA PHE A 317 16.37 13.62 -27.39
C PHE A 317 16.20 14.29 -28.75
N ASP A 318 15.63 13.57 -29.71
CA ASP A 318 14.74 14.21 -30.65
C ASP A 318 13.76 13.21 -31.24
N GLN A 319 12.47 13.52 -31.10
CA GLN A 319 11.28 12.98 -31.77
C GLN A 319 10.12 12.75 -30.78
N SER A 320 9.34 13.81 -30.54
CA SER A 320 7.93 13.85 -30.96
C SER A 320 7.16 14.98 -30.25
N HIS A 321 7.42 16.23 -30.65
CA HIS A 321 6.37 17.22 -30.67
C HIS A 321 5.51 16.97 -31.91
N SER A 322 4.38 16.27 -31.76
CA SER A 322 3.15 16.46 -32.55
C SER A 322 2.18 15.33 -32.24
N GLN A 323 1.17 15.61 -31.42
CA GLN A 323 -0.25 15.39 -31.75
C GLN A 323 -1.14 15.80 -30.57
N LYS A 324 -1.67 17.01 -30.68
CA LYS A 324 -2.86 17.46 -29.93
C LYS A 324 -4.11 16.77 -30.52
N LYS A 325 -5.07 16.50 -29.61
CA LYS A 325 -6.51 16.21 -29.81
C LYS A 325 -6.90 14.76 -30.15
N LYS A 326 -7.34 14.04 -29.12
CA LYS A 326 -8.73 13.54 -28.94
C LYS A 326 -8.85 12.79 -27.60
N SER A 327 -9.23 13.50 -26.55
CA SER A 327 -9.69 12.89 -25.30
C SER A 327 -11.21 12.68 -25.39
N SER A 328 -11.64 11.43 -25.58
CA SER A 328 -13.01 11.01 -25.30
C SER A 328 -13.18 10.91 -23.78
N GLY A 329 -13.79 11.94 -23.19
CA GLY A 329 -14.20 11.92 -21.79
C GLY A 329 -15.37 10.96 -21.57
N PHE A 330 -15.22 10.04 -20.62
CA PHE A 330 -16.37 9.31 -20.05
C PHE A 330 -16.95 10.17 -18.93
N LEU A 331 -18.09 10.79 -19.22
CA LEU A 331 -18.94 11.53 -18.29
C LEU A 331 -19.68 10.55 -17.37
N PHE A 332 -19.50 10.66 -16.06
CA PHE A 332 -20.50 10.22 -15.09
C PHE A 332 -21.46 11.39 -14.85
N SER A 333 -22.70 11.22 -15.31
CA SER A 333 -23.79 12.17 -15.09
C SER A 333 -24.29 12.12 -13.65
N SER A 334 -24.17 13.22 -12.93
CA SER A 334 -24.94 13.53 -11.73
C SER A 334 -26.24 14.23 -12.13
N SER A 335 -27.38 13.61 -11.91
CA SER A 335 -28.69 14.26 -12.04
C SER A 335 -28.99 15.07 -10.78
N SER A 336 -28.93 16.40 -10.90
CA SER A 336 -29.48 17.36 -9.94
C SER A 336 -30.92 17.70 -10.35
N SER A 337 -31.89 17.37 -9.52
CA SER A 337 -33.27 17.87 -9.65
C SER A 337 -33.37 19.25 -8.97
N SER A 338 -33.49 20.29 -9.79
CA SER A 338 -33.88 21.64 -9.39
C SER A 338 -35.39 21.70 -9.13
N THR A 339 -35.79 22.10 -7.93
CA THR A 339 -37.15 22.59 -7.65
C THR A 339 -37.22 24.09 -7.93
N SER A 340 -38.13 24.45 -8.81
CA SER A 340 -38.46 25.80 -9.23
C SER A 340 -39.30 26.54 -8.19
N SER A 341 -39.00 27.82 -8.04
CA SER A 341 -39.79 28.88 -7.43
C SER A 341 -41.21 29.02 -8.01
N GLY A 342 -42.17 29.43 -7.18
CA GLY A 342 -43.46 29.95 -7.62
C GLY A 342 -44.35 30.48 -6.48
N SER A 343 -44.42 31.82 -6.39
CA SER A 343 -45.58 32.67 -6.00
C SER A 343 -46.24 32.52 -4.63
N SER A 344 -46.10 33.55 -3.80
CA SER A 344 -47.16 34.55 -3.48
C SER A 344 -46.56 35.76 -2.77
#